data_AF-B1WN27-F1
#
_entry.id   AF-B1WN27-F1
#
_cell.length_a   1.000
_cell.length_b   1.000
_cell.length_c   1.000
_cell.angle_alpha   90.00
_cell.angle_beta   90.00
_cell.angle_gamma   90.00
#
_symmetry.space_group_name_H-M   'P 1'
#
loop_
_entity.id
_entity.type
_entity.pdbx_description
1 polymer ?
#
loop_
_entity_poly.entity_id
_entity_poly.type
_entity_poly.pdbx_seq_one_letter_code
_entity_poly.pdbx_strand_id
1 'polypeptide(L)' 'MRKFYTTEGNTSSKKQKEAYPILALCEKCVTEYIVISEGDRTYDECAKCGASD' A
#
# COMPACT_ATOMS: atom_id res chain seq x y z
N MET A 1 5.76 -4.72 -11.28
CA MET A 1 6.75 -4.33 -10.25
C MET A 1 6.03 -3.90 -8.97
N ARG A 2 6.39 -4.46 -7.81
CA ARG A 2 5.79 -4.13 -6.52
C ARG A 2 6.60 -3.04 -5.82
N LYS A 3 5.90 -2.17 -5.09
CA LYS A 3 6.50 -1.11 -4.28
C LYS A 3 5.73 -0.99 -2.97
N PHE A 4 6.35 -0.35 -1.99
CA PHE A 4 5.61 0.16 -0.85
C PHE A 4 4.78 1.35 -1.30
N TYR A 5 3.47 1.27 -1.09
CA TYR A 5 2.56 2.38 -1.34
C TYR A 5 2.00 2.85 -0.01
N THR A 6 2.11 4.14 0.24
CA THR A 6 1.39 4.78 1.35
C THR A 6 -0.02 5.03 0.85
N THR A 7 -0.98 4.28 1.37
CA THR A 7 -2.39 4.37 0.96
C THR A 7 -3.20 5.11 2.01
N GLU A 8 -4.28 5.77 1.61
CA GLU A 8 -5.24 6.31 2.55
C GLU A 8 -5.98 5.17 3.27
N GLY A 9 -5.92 5.17 4.59
CA GLY A 9 -6.58 4.23 5.49
C GLY A 9 -7.66 4.94 6.31
N ASN A 10 -7.53 4.89 7.64
CA ASN A 10 -8.49 5.51 8.54
C ASN A 10 -8.08 6.92 8.94
N THR A 11 -8.44 7.92 8.13
CA THR A 11 -8.16 9.34 8.39
C THR A 11 -8.78 9.86 9.70
N SER A 12 -9.75 9.14 10.27
CA SER A 12 -10.31 9.45 11.59
C SER A 12 -9.44 8.98 12.75
N SER A 13 -8.45 8.10 12.52
CA SER A 13 -7.51 7.67 13.55
C SER A 13 -6.43 8.73 13.77
N LYS A 14 -6.20 9.10 15.04
CA LYS A 14 -5.10 10.01 15.42
C LYS A 14 -3.70 9.42 15.19
N LYS A 15 -3.60 8.12 14.90
CA LYS A 15 -2.33 7.45 14.61
C LYS A 15 -2.06 7.52 13.11
N GLN A 16 -0.96 8.18 12.73
CA GLN A 16 -0.53 8.28 11.34
C GLN A 16 -0.42 6.93 10.64
N LYS A 17 0.04 5.87 11.34
CA LYS A 17 0.14 4.52 10.75
C LYS A 17 -1.21 3.90 10.39
N GLU A 18 -2.28 4.30 11.07
CA GLU A 18 -3.64 3.82 10.79
C GLU A 18 -4.32 4.69 9.73
N ALA A 19 -4.03 6.00 9.73
CA ALA A 19 -4.53 6.93 8.72
C ALA A 19 -3.87 6.73 7.36
N TYR A 20 -2.58 6.41 7.36
CA TYR A 20 -1.75 6.27 6.17
C TYR A 20 -0.89 5.00 6.27
N PRO A 21 -1.51 3.81 6.21
CA PRO A 21 -0.78 2.56 6.22
C PRO A 21 0.11 2.43 4.98
N ILE A 22 1.28 1.86 5.19
CA ILE A 22 2.22 1.50 4.12
C ILE A 22 1.95 0.04 3.77
N LEU A 23 1.54 -0.21 2.53
CA LEU A 23 1.20 -1.54 2.03
C LEU A 23 2.05 -1.87 0.81
N ALA A 24 2.60 -3.08 0.78
CA ALA A 24 3.18 -3.63 -0.43
C ALA A 24 2.04 -4.02 -1.38
N LEU A 25 1.89 -3.31 -2.50
CA LEU A 25 0.85 -3.61 -3.48
C LEU A 25 1.46 -3.89 -4.85
N CYS A 26 0.77 -4.71 -5.63
CA CYS A 26 1.08 -4.87 -7.05
C CYS A 26 0.37 -3.79 -7.88
N GLU A 27 0.82 -3.57 -9.12
CA GLU A 27 0.28 -2.54 -10.02
C GLU A 27 -1.21 -2.70 -10.32
N LYS A 28 -1.77 -3.89 -10.12
CA LYS A 28 -3.21 -4.15 -10.27
C LYS A 28 -4.00 -3.82 -9.00
N CYS A 29 -3.46 -4.15 -7.83
CA CYS A 29 -4.17 -3.88 -6.58
C CYS A 29 -4.04 -2.43 -6.17
N VAL A 30 -2.91 -1.79 -6.46
CA VAL A 30 -2.67 -0.39 -6.11
C VAL A 30 -3.69 0.56 -6.73
N THR A 31 -4.26 0.23 -7.89
CA THR A 31 -5.30 1.05 -8.54
C THR A 31 -6.62 1.11 -7.78
N GLU A 32 -6.87 0.15 -6.88
CA GLU A 32 -8.05 0.17 -6.01
C GLU A 32 -7.82 1.00 -4.73
N TYR A 33 -6.60 1.47 -4.50
CA TYR A 33 -6.24 2.26 -3.32
C TYR A 33 -5.92 3.70 -3.70
N ILE A 34 -6.20 4.62 -2.79
CA ILE A 34 -5.76 6.01 -2.91
C ILE A 34 -4.30 6.06 -2.47
N VAL A 35 -3.37 6.08 -3.43
CA VAL A 35 -1.94 6.22 -3.18
C VAL A 35 -1.61 7.68 -2.89
N ILE A 36 -1.10 7.92 -1.70
CA ILE A 36 -0.61 9.23 -1.25
C ILE A 36 0.88 9.38 -1.59
N SER A 37 1.63 8.28 -1.47
CA SER A 37 3.06 8.28 -1.77
C SER A 37 3.52 6.91 -2.29
N GLU A 38 4.36 6.93 -3.32
CA GLU A 38 5.06 5.74 -3.81
C GLU A 38 6.45 5.68 -3.17
N GLY A 39 6.73 4.56 -2.51
CA GLY A 39 8.03 4.26 -1.91
C GLY A 39 8.88 3.34 -2.77
N ASP A 40 9.86 2.72 -2.13
CA ASP A 40 10.82 1.82 -2.77
C ASP A 40 10.18 0.53 -3.32
N ARG A 41 10.87 -0.07 -4.30
CA ARG A 41 10.54 -1.39 -4.81
C ARG A 41 10.70 -2.42 -3.70
N THR A 42 9.70 -3.28 -3.56
CA THR A 42 9.70 -4.35 -2.56
C THR A 42 9.58 -5.73 -3.22
N TYR A 43 10.14 -6.72 -2.53
CA TYR A 43 9.97 -8.15 -2.83
C TYR A 43 8.87 -8.80 -2.00
N ASP A 44 8.26 -8.06 -1.07
CA ASP A 44 7.11 -8.53 -0.32
C ASP A 44 5.94 -8.92 -1.23
N GLU A 45 5.18 -9.91 -0.76
CA GLU A 45 3.92 -10.30 -1.39
C GLU A 45 2.90 -9.17 -1.32
N CYS A 46 2.02 -9.10 -2.33
CA CYS A 46 0.97 -8.09 -2.33
C CYS A 46 0.08 -8.25 -1.10
N ALA A 47 0.02 -7.25 -0.22
CA ALA A 47 -0.77 -7.27 1.01
C ALA A 47 -2.28 -7.51 0.76
N LYS A 48 -2.75 -7.30 -0.47
CA LYS A 48 -4.15 -7.49 -0.84
C LYS A 48 -4.46 -8.88 -1.40
N CYS A 49 -3.64 -9.37 -2.32
CA CYS A 49 -3.93 -10.61 -3.05
C CYS A 49 -2.92 -11.72 -2.82
N GLY A 50 -1.87 -11.49 -2.02
CA GLY A 50 -0.75 -12.41 -1.81
C GLY A 50 0.04 -12.70 -3.08
N ALA A 51 -0.26 -12.01 -4.19
CA ALA A 51 0.36 -12.31 -5.47
C ALA A 51 1.87 -12.05 -5.40
N SER A 52 2.62 -13.09 -5.72
CA SER A 52 4.08 -13.09 -5.86
C SER A 52 4.52 -12.85 -7.31
N ASP A 53 3.56 -12.61 -8.22
CA ASP A 53 3.70 -12.40 -9.68
C ASP A 53 3.68 -10.91 -10.05
#